data_AF-A0A8V1AMS6-F1
#
_entry.id   AF-A0A8V1AMS6-F1
#
_cell.length_a   1.000
_cell.length_b   1.000
_cell.length_c   1.000
_cell.angle_alpha   90.00
_cell.angle_beta   90.00
_cell.angle_gamma   90.00
#
_symmetry.space_group_name_H-M   'P 1'
#
loop_
_entity.id
_entity.type
_entity.pdbx_description
1 polymer ?
#
loop_
_entity_poly.entity_id
_entity_poly.type
_entity_poly.pdbx_seq_one_letter_code
_entity_poly.pdbx_strand_id
1 'polypeptide(L)'
;MEGPLGRHRALYKGPAAPPWKETYRRRCLERLKSSRERLLHRYRQAGPGPGALLVPEVMEREWRCLQAERGAPGERGQRELQQRQLGRVSTRPQPQRCAFQMPQDPDELAVLDEIQQELILQEQLVIEEYERSLQFDEECLNAILDGLDASNRIICPVCRKNHLTVRSHSVVCQCGLDVPAQDMTEEKLRSLLENTITEHSHRCLHNPEFTVTSGMEEEASLLMTCLVCDFWMILL
;
A
#
# COMPACT_ATOMS: atom_id res chain seq x y z
N MET A 1 -26.42 30.51 41.78
CA MET A 1 -25.80 29.40 42.53
C MET A 1 -25.23 28.42 41.52
N GLU A 2 -23.90 28.36 41.36
CA GLU A 2 -23.28 27.39 40.45
C GLU A 2 -23.22 26.00 41.11
N GLY A 3 -23.72 24.98 40.41
CA GLY A 3 -23.75 23.60 40.89
C GLY A 3 -22.35 22.98 41.02
N PRO A 4 -22.22 21.89 41.80
CA PRO A 4 -20.92 21.29 42.14
C PRO A 4 -20.07 20.85 40.92
N LEU A 5 -20.70 20.57 39.77
CA LEU A 5 -20.02 20.26 38.51
C LEU A 5 -19.32 21.47 37.85
N GLY A 6 -19.80 22.71 38.12
CA GLY A 6 -19.19 23.95 37.64
C GLY A 6 -17.86 24.26 38.34
N ARG A 7 -17.79 23.99 39.66
CA ARG A 7 -16.58 24.19 40.47
C ARG A 7 -15.41 23.30 40.03
N HIS A 8 -15.68 22.03 39.71
CA HIS A 8 -14.65 21.10 39.27
C HIS A 8 -14.10 21.44 37.87
N ARG A 9 -14.95 22.02 37.00
CA ARG A 9 -14.56 22.46 35.65
C ARG A 9 -13.69 23.72 35.69
N ALA A 10 -13.96 24.64 36.62
CA ALA A 10 -13.20 25.88 36.79
C ALA A 10 -11.76 25.67 37.32
N LEU A 11 -11.51 24.57 38.05
CA LEU A 11 -10.18 24.23 38.58
C LEU A 11 -9.17 23.82 37.50
N TYR A 12 -9.63 23.21 36.39
CA TYR A 12 -8.75 22.68 35.33
C TYR A 12 -8.97 23.33 33.96
N LYS A 13 -10.07 24.07 33.76
CA LYS A 13 -10.36 24.81 32.52
C LYS A 13 -10.64 26.27 32.89
N GLY A 14 -9.67 27.14 32.61
CA GLY A 14 -9.82 28.58 32.82
C GLY A 14 -11.02 29.18 32.05
N PRO A 15 -11.49 30.37 32.45
CA PRO A 15 -12.65 31.02 31.85
C PRO A 15 -12.32 31.35 30.39
N ALA A 16 -13.03 30.67 29.48
CA ALA A 16 -12.86 30.70 28.03
C ALA A 16 -11.48 30.25 27.51
N ALA A 17 -11.48 29.29 26.58
CA ALA A 17 -10.29 29.00 25.81
C ALA A 17 -9.90 30.26 25.02
N PRO A 18 -8.59 30.62 24.97
CA PRO A 18 -8.13 31.77 24.19
C PRO A 18 -8.71 31.74 22.77
N PRO A 19 -9.10 32.87 22.18
CA PRO A 19 -9.79 32.92 20.88
C PRO A 19 -9.07 32.16 19.77
N TRP A 20 -7.74 32.08 19.85
CA TRP A 20 -6.91 31.34 18.89
C TRP A 20 -7.10 29.82 18.98
N LYS A 21 -7.35 29.25 20.17
CA LYS A 21 -7.58 27.80 20.33
C LYS A 21 -8.86 27.37 19.64
N GLU A 22 -9.90 28.19 19.76
CA GLU A 22 -11.17 27.94 19.10
C GLU A 22 -11.09 28.16 17.58
N THR A 23 -10.37 29.20 17.16
CA THR A 23 -10.05 29.44 15.75
C THR A 23 -9.24 28.28 15.14
N TYR A 24 -8.27 27.75 15.88
CA TYR A 24 -7.47 26.60 15.48
C TYR A 24 -8.31 25.32 15.36
N ARG A 25 -9.18 25.04 16.34
CA ARG A 25 -10.11 23.89 16.25
C ARG A 25 -11.02 23.99 15.04
N ARG A 26 -11.61 25.16 14.78
CA ARG A 26 -12.43 25.38 13.58
C ARG A 26 -11.63 25.14 12.30
N ARG A 27 -10.44 25.72 12.17
CA ARG A 27 -9.57 25.52 10.99
C ARG A 27 -9.13 24.05 10.83
N CYS A 28 -8.94 23.32 11.93
CA CYS A 28 -8.61 21.90 11.89
C CYS A 28 -9.80 21.06 11.39
N LEU A 29 -10.99 21.29 11.94
CA LEU A 29 -12.21 20.61 11.51
C LEU A 29 -12.58 20.93 10.06
N GLU A 30 -12.42 22.18 9.63
CA GLU A 30 -12.67 22.58 8.24
C GLU A 30 -11.66 21.95 7.27
N ARG A 31 -10.38 21.84 7.66
CA ARG A 31 -9.38 21.09 6.88
C ARG A 31 -9.75 19.61 6.76
N LEU A 32 -10.21 18.99 7.84
CA LEU A 32 -10.63 17.58 7.85
C LEU A 32 -11.86 17.35 6.96
N LYS A 33 -12.90 18.19 7.07
CA LYS A 33 -14.09 18.14 6.22
C LYS A 33 -13.73 18.30 4.75
N SER A 34 -12.91 19.30 4.43
CA SER A 34 -12.46 19.55 3.05
C SER A 34 -11.64 18.38 2.50
N SER A 35 -10.83 17.73 3.34
CA SER A 35 -10.08 16.52 2.95
C SER A 35 -11.00 15.35 2.64
N ARG A 36 -11.98 15.10 3.51
CA ARG A 36 -13.00 14.06 3.33
C ARG A 36 -13.82 14.30 2.07
N GLU A 37 -14.25 15.54 1.83
CA GLU A 37 -15.01 15.90 0.64
C GLU A 37 -14.20 15.67 -0.64
N ARG A 38 -12.92 16.08 -0.68
CA ARG A 38 -12.03 15.79 -1.81
C ARG A 38 -11.81 14.30 -2.05
N LEU A 39 -11.76 13.50 -1.00
CA LEU A 39 -11.65 12.04 -1.12
C LEU A 39 -12.94 11.47 -1.72
N LEU A 40 -14.10 11.80 -1.15
CA LEU A 40 -15.39 11.34 -1.64
C LEU A 40 -15.66 11.81 -3.09
N HIS A 41 -15.25 13.03 -3.44
CA HIS A 41 -15.36 13.55 -4.81
C HIS A 41 -14.47 12.77 -5.78
N ARG A 42 -13.27 12.33 -5.37
CA ARG A 42 -12.43 11.43 -6.17
C ARG A 42 -13.09 10.06 -6.38
N TYR A 43 -13.63 9.46 -5.32
CA TYR A 43 -14.34 8.17 -5.45
C TYR A 43 -15.61 8.27 -6.31
N ARG A 44 -16.35 9.38 -6.23
CA ARG A 44 -17.54 9.61 -7.06
C ARG A 44 -17.19 9.86 -8.52
N GLN A 45 -16.12 10.60 -8.80
CA GLN A 45 -15.66 10.86 -10.18
C GLN A 45 -14.95 9.67 -10.81
N ALA A 46 -14.31 8.81 -10.02
CA ALA A 46 -13.66 7.60 -10.51
C ALA A 46 -14.65 6.60 -11.12
N GLY A 47 -15.96 6.81 -10.93
CA GLY A 47 -17.00 5.91 -11.40
C GLY A 47 -16.92 4.52 -10.75
N PRO A 48 -17.86 3.62 -11.05
CA PRO A 48 -17.68 2.22 -10.73
C PRO A 48 -16.45 1.71 -11.49
N GLY A 49 -15.44 1.19 -10.78
CA GLY A 49 -14.32 0.49 -11.41
C GLY A 49 -14.80 -0.73 -12.21
N PRO A 50 -13.93 -1.38 -13.00
CA PRO A 50 -14.31 -2.48 -13.89
C PRO A 50 -15.14 -3.60 -13.22
N GLY A 51 -14.95 -3.85 -11.92
CA GLY A 51 -15.71 -4.83 -11.15
C GLY A 51 -17.07 -4.36 -10.60
N ALA A 52 -17.33 -3.05 -10.55
CA ALA A 52 -18.56 -2.49 -9.98
C ALA A 52 -19.71 -2.35 -11.00
N LEU A 53 -19.43 -2.50 -12.30
CA LEU A 53 -20.45 -2.65 -13.36
C LEU A 53 -20.92 -4.10 -13.51
N LEU A 54 -20.03 -5.06 -13.27
CA LEU A 54 -20.34 -6.50 -13.34
C LEU A 54 -21.45 -6.91 -12.38
N VAL A 55 -21.46 -6.37 -11.15
CA VAL A 55 -22.46 -6.75 -10.14
C VAL A 55 -23.87 -6.26 -10.52
N PRO A 56 -24.10 -4.98 -10.88
CA PRO A 56 -25.39 -4.53 -11.40
C PRO A 56 -25.83 -5.25 -12.68
N GLU A 57 -24.92 -5.52 -13.62
CA GLU A 57 -25.23 -6.19 -14.89
C GLU A 57 -25.65 -7.65 -14.70
N VAL A 58 -24.92 -8.40 -13.86
CA VAL A 58 -25.28 -9.78 -13.49
C VAL A 58 -26.60 -9.79 -12.72
N MET A 59 -26.79 -8.87 -11.78
CA MET A 59 -28.02 -8.81 -10.99
C MET A 59 -29.25 -8.47 -11.86
N GLU A 60 -29.13 -7.54 -12.82
CA GLU A 60 -30.20 -7.25 -13.77
C GLU A 60 -30.49 -8.43 -14.70
N ARG A 61 -29.45 -9.15 -15.14
CA ARG A 61 -29.62 -10.33 -16.00
C ARG A 61 -30.35 -11.45 -15.28
N GLU A 62 -29.93 -11.77 -14.06
CA GLU A 62 -30.59 -12.77 -13.20
C GLU A 62 -32.03 -12.33 -12.85
N TRP A 63 -32.25 -11.04 -12.55
CA TRP A 63 -33.58 -10.51 -12.27
C TRP A 63 -34.53 -10.62 -13.47
N ARG A 64 -34.05 -10.39 -14.69
CA ARG A 64 -34.83 -10.57 -15.93
C ARG A 64 -35.16 -12.05 -16.16
N CYS A 65 -34.23 -12.98 -15.91
CA CYS A 65 -34.48 -14.42 -15.98
C CYS A 65 -35.58 -14.85 -15.01
N LEU A 66 -35.50 -14.41 -13.75
CA LEU A 66 -36.50 -14.73 -12.73
C LEU A 66 -37.90 -14.16 -13.05
N GLN A 67 -37.98 -12.98 -13.68
CA GLN A 67 -39.25 -12.44 -14.15
C GLN A 67 -39.84 -13.24 -15.31
N ALA A 68 -39.00 -13.68 -16.26
CA ALA A 68 -39.43 -14.53 -17.37
C ALA A 68 -39.97 -15.89 -16.89
N GLU A 69 -39.35 -16.48 -15.87
CA GLU A 69 -39.81 -17.72 -15.24
C GLU A 69 -41.09 -17.53 -14.40
N ARG A 70 -41.28 -16.37 -13.79
CA ARG A 70 -42.49 -16.10 -13.01
C ARG A 70 -43.74 -15.94 -13.86
N GLY A 71 -43.61 -15.59 -15.15
CA GLY A 71 -44.75 -15.28 -16.02
C GLY A 71 -45.61 -14.12 -15.48
N ALA A 72 -46.41 -13.50 -16.34
CA ALA A 72 -47.33 -12.45 -15.90
C ALA A 72 -48.27 -12.99 -14.79
N PRO A 73 -48.52 -12.23 -13.70
CA PRO A 73 -49.39 -12.67 -12.62
C PRO A 73 -50.85 -12.69 -13.12
N GLY A 74 -51.24 -13.81 -13.72
CA GLY A 74 -52.59 -14.03 -14.25
C GLY A 74 -52.82 -15.46 -14.74
N GLU A 75 -51.79 -16.17 -15.20
CA GLU A 75 -51.98 -17.50 -15.82
C GLU A 75 -51.65 -18.70 -14.90
N ARG A 76 -51.36 -18.47 -13.62
CA ARG A 76 -51.00 -19.57 -12.70
C ARG A 76 -52.22 -20.36 -12.20
N GLY A 77 -53.40 -19.74 -12.15
CA GLY A 77 -54.62 -20.37 -11.63
C GLY A 77 -55.42 -21.24 -12.62
N GLN A 78 -55.14 -21.16 -13.91
CA GLN A 78 -55.99 -21.82 -14.94
C GLN A 78 -55.35 -23.06 -15.56
N ARG A 79 -54.00 -23.18 -15.55
CA ARG A 79 -53.31 -24.31 -16.20
C ARG A 79 -53.26 -25.59 -15.35
N GLU A 80 -53.30 -25.48 -14.02
CA GLU A 80 -53.27 -26.66 -13.14
C GLU A 80 -54.61 -27.41 -13.10
N LEU A 81 -55.75 -26.73 -13.30
CA LEU A 81 -57.05 -27.39 -13.36
C LEU A 81 -57.29 -28.12 -14.70
N GLN A 82 -56.76 -27.59 -15.80
CA GLN A 82 -56.98 -28.14 -17.14
C GLN A 82 -56.04 -29.32 -17.48
N GLN A 83 -54.83 -29.38 -16.90
CA GLN A 83 -53.90 -30.49 -17.13
C GLN A 83 -54.25 -31.79 -16.40
N ARG A 84 -55.15 -31.76 -15.41
CA ARG A 84 -55.66 -32.99 -14.78
C ARG A 84 -56.72 -33.73 -15.60
N GLN A 85 -57.26 -33.13 -16.67
CA GLN A 85 -58.38 -33.70 -17.42
C GLN A 85 -58.02 -34.31 -18.78
N LEU A 86 -56.81 -34.11 -19.32
CA LEU A 86 -56.43 -34.69 -20.61
C LEU A 86 -55.13 -35.50 -20.47
N GLY A 87 -55.30 -36.81 -20.29
CA GLY A 87 -54.24 -37.77 -20.55
C GLY A 87 -53.85 -37.77 -22.04
N ARG A 88 -52.56 -38.07 -22.29
CA ARG A 88 -51.84 -38.37 -23.55
C ARG A 88 -50.84 -37.33 -24.09
N VAL A 89 -49.62 -37.87 -24.23
CA VAL A 89 -48.66 -37.76 -25.34
C VAL A 89 -48.10 -36.36 -25.59
N SER A 90 -46.94 -36.11 -24.99
CA SER A 90 -46.06 -35.00 -25.35
C SER A 90 -45.31 -35.34 -26.64
N THR A 91 -45.84 -34.89 -27.78
CA THR A 91 -45.02 -34.53 -28.94
C THR A 91 -44.65 -33.05 -28.79
N ARG A 92 -43.50 -32.77 -28.16
CA ARG A 92 -42.91 -31.43 -28.18
C ARG A 92 -41.60 -31.49 -28.96
N PRO A 93 -41.40 -30.66 -30.00
CA PRO A 93 -40.09 -30.46 -30.58
C PRO A 93 -39.21 -29.81 -29.51
N GLN A 94 -38.06 -30.43 -29.21
CA GLN A 94 -37.10 -29.88 -28.25
C GLN A 94 -36.51 -28.57 -28.78
N PRO A 95 -36.39 -27.52 -27.95
CA PRO A 95 -35.67 -26.32 -28.32
C PRO A 95 -34.18 -26.67 -28.43
N GLN A 96 -33.62 -26.48 -29.63
CA GLN A 96 -32.17 -26.51 -29.86
C GLN A 96 -31.51 -25.49 -28.93
N ARG A 97 -30.95 -26.00 -27.84
CA ARG A 97 -29.88 -25.33 -27.13
C ARG A 97 -28.69 -25.31 -28.08
N CYS A 98 -28.09 -24.15 -28.32
CA CYS A 98 -26.73 -24.08 -28.83
C CYS A 98 -25.80 -24.69 -27.76
N ALA A 99 -25.72 -26.01 -27.77
CA ALA A 99 -24.66 -26.71 -27.08
C ALA A 99 -23.42 -26.53 -27.94
N PHE A 100 -22.40 -25.86 -27.42
CA PHE A 100 -21.03 -26.19 -27.82
C PHE A 100 -20.94 -27.71 -27.66
N GLN A 101 -20.91 -28.44 -28.77
CA GLN A 101 -20.77 -29.88 -28.75
C GLN A 101 -19.37 -30.15 -28.22
N MET A 102 -19.29 -30.63 -26.98
CA MET A 102 -18.05 -31.22 -26.49
C MET A 102 -17.69 -32.36 -27.45
N PRO A 103 -16.47 -32.39 -28.01
CA PRO A 103 -16.01 -33.51 -28.83
C PRO A 103 -16.26 -34.81 -28.09
N GLN A 104 -17.06 -35.69 -28.69
CA GLN A 104 -17.35 -37.01 -28.15
C GLN A 104 -16.51 -38.08 -28.85
N ASP A 105 -15.87 -37.72 -29.96
CA ASP A 105 -15.02 -38.61 -30.72
C ASP A 105 -13.70 -38.84 -29.97
N PRO A 106 -13.29 -40.11 -29.76
CA PRO A 106 -12.06 -40.44 -29.03
C PRO A 106 -10.81 -39.83 -29.65
N ASP A 107 -10.75 -39.73 -30.98
CA ASP A 107 -9.58 -39.20 -31.67
C ASP A 107 -9.51 -37.67 -31.53
N GLU A 108 -10.64 -36.97 -31.62
CA GLU A 108 -10.72 -35.52 -31.33
C GLU A 108 -10.35 -35.20 -29.86
N LEU A 109 -10.77 -36.03 -28.91
CA LEU A 109 -10.43 -35.89 -27.49
C LEU A 109 -8.92 -36.07 -27.24
N ALA A 110 -8.28 -37.02 -27.92
CA ALA A 110 -6.84 -37.25 -27.81
C ALA A 110 -6.03 -36.05 -28.31
N VAL A 111 -6.44 -35.45 -29.44
CA VAL A 111 -5.79 -34.23 -29.97
C VAL A 111 -5.92 -33.06 -29.00
N LEU A 112 -7.07 -32.90 -28.35
CA LEU A 112 -7.26 -31.85 -27.34
C LEU A 112 -6.41 -32.07 -26.09
N ASP A 113 -6.24 -33.32 -25.65
CA ASP A 113 -5.37 -33.66 -24.52
C ASP A 113 -3.90 -33.39 -24.85
N GLU A 114 -3.44 -33.73 -26.06
CA GLU A 114 -2.10 -33.38 -26.55
C GLU A 114 -1.87 -31.86 -26.58
N ILE A 115 -2.83 -31.09 -27.09
CA ILE A 115 -2.75 -29.62 -27.09
C ILE A 115 -2.71 -29.07 -25.66
N GLN A 116 -3.52 -29.62 -24.76
CA GLN A 116 -3.54 -29.18 -23.37
C GLN A 116 -2.22 -29.48 -22.67
N GLN A 117 -1.63 -30.65 -22.92
CA GLN A 117 -0.30 -31.02 -22.39
C GLN A 117 0.80 -30.11 -22.94
N GLU A 118 0.79 -29.82 -24.23
CA GLU A 118 1.75 -28.88 -24.84
C GLU A 118 1.62 -27.48 -24.23
N LEU A 119 0.39 -26.98 -24.04
CA LEU A 119 0.16 -25.68 -23.41
C LEU A 119 0.73 -25.63 -21.98
N ILE A 120 0.50 -26.68 -21.17
CA ILE A 120 1.05 -26.77 -19.82
C ILE A 120 2.59 -26.76 -19.85
N LEU A 121 3.21 -27.49 -20.79
CA LEU A 121 4.66 -27.50 -20.96
C LEU A 121 5.20 -26.13 -21.35
N GLN A 122 4.54 -25.44 -22.29
CA GLN A 122 4.93 -24.08 -22.69
C GLN A 122 4.81 -23.09 -21.53
N GLU A 123 3.73 -23.15 -20.75
CA GLU A 123 3.57 -22.32 -19.54
C GLU A 123 4.70 -22.56 -18.54
N GLN A 124 5.07 -23.82 -18.29
CA GLN A 124 6.17 -24.17 -17.41
C GLN A 124 7.52 -23.63 -17.92
N LEU A 125 7.81 -23.78 -19.21
CA LEU A 125 9.03 -23.26 -19.81
C LEU A 125 9.13 -21.72 -19.70
N VAL A 126 8.01 -21.02 -19.90
CA VAL A 126 7.95 -19.55 -19.76
C VAL A 126 8.22 -19.15 -18.31
N ILE A 127 7.65 -19.87 -17.33
CA ILE A 127 7.91 -19.60 -15.91
C ILE A 127 9.39 -19.85 -15.60
N GLU A 128 9.96 -20.97 -16.04
CA GLU A 128 11.37 -21.30 -15.81
C GLU A 128 12.34 -20.30 -16.45
N GLU A 129 12.02 -19.79 -17.66
CA GLU A 129 12.80 -18.73 -18.30
C GLU A 129 12.76 -17.43 -17.47
N TYR A 130 11.57 -17.05 -17.00
CA TYR A 130 11.39 -15.87 -16.17
C TYR A 130 12.13 -15.98 -14.84
N GLU A 131 12.02 -17.13 -14.15
CA GLU A 131 12.75 -17.39 -12.91
C GLU A 131 14.26 -17.32 -13.11
N ARG A 132 14.77 -17.85 -14.23
CA ARG A 132 16.18 -17.77 -14.59
C ARG A 132 16.64 -16.33 -14.84
N SER A 133 15.81 -15.52 -15.52
CA SER A 133 16.08 -14.09 -15.71
C SER A 133 16.12 -13.35 -14.38
N LEU A 134 15.17 -13.64 -13.48
CA LEU A 134 15.14 -13.04 -12.15
C LEU A 134 16.37 -13.40 -11.33
N GLN A 135 16.80 -14.67 -11.37
CA GLN A 135 18.02 -15.10 -10.69
C GLN A 135 19.25 -14.35 -11.22
N PHE A 136 19.35 -14.18 -12.54
CA PHE A 136 20.43 -13.40 -13.14
C PHE A 136 20.40 -11.93 -12.72
N ASP A 137 19.22 -11.30 -12.71
CA ASP A 137 19.05 -9.91 -12.27
C ASP A 137 19.42 -9.76 -10.79
N GLU A 138 19.01 -10.71 -9.95
CA GLU A 138 19.36 -10.77 -8.53
C GLU A 138 20.88 -10.93 -8.33
N GLU A 139 21.53 -11.84 -9.05
CA GLU A 139 22.99 -12.01 -9.03
C GLU A 139 23.72 -10.74 -9.46
N CYS A 140 23.23 -10.04 -10.49
CA CYS A 140 23.79 -8.77 -10.93
C CYS A 140 23.65 -7.68 -9.86
N LEU A 141 22.48 -7.58 -9.23
CA LEU A 141 22.25 -6.63 -8.15
C LEU A 141 23.15 -6.94 -6.94
N ASN A 142 23.26 -8.21 -6.55
CA ASN A 142 24.11 -8.65 -5.46
C ASN A 142 25.59 -8.32 -5.73
N ALA A 143 26.09 -8.54 -6.95
CA ALA A 143 27.46 -8.18 -7.31
C ALA A 143 27.71 -6.65 -7.22
N ILE A 144 26.71 -5.81 -7.56
CA ILE A 144 26.80 -4.36 -7.39
C ILE A 144 26.82 -3.99 -5.90
N LEU A 145 25.97 -4.61 -5.08
CA LEU A 145 25.93 -4.39 -3.64
C LEU A 145 27.25 -4.80 -2.97
N ASP A 146 27.81 -5.96 -3.33
CA ASP A 146 29.12 -6.41 -2.85
C ASP A 146 30.22 -5.40 -3.18
N GLY A 147 30.15 -4.79 -4.38
CA GLY A 147 31.06 -3.70 -4.77
C GLY A 147 30.96 -2.45 -3.91
N LEU A 148 29.77 -2.14 -3.38
CA LEU A 148 29.55 -1.02 -2.46
C LEU A 148 30.00 -1.38 -1.03
N ASP A 149 29.67 -2.59 -0.56
CA ASP A 149 29.98 -3.08 0.79
C ASP A 149 31.46 -3.39 1.00
N ALA A 150 32.19 -3.79 -0.05
CA ALA A 150 33.63 -4.08 0.01
C ALA A 150 34.47 -2.91 0.55
N SER A 151 33.97 -1.67 0.42
CA SER A 151 34.68 -0.50 0.91
C SER A 151 34.54 -0.28 2.42
N ASN A 152 33.56 -0.90 3.08
CA ASN A 152 33.23 -0.78 4.51
C ASN A 152 33.28 0.68 5.01
N ARG A 153 32.95 1.64 4.13
CA ARG A 153 33.03 3.08 4.38
C ARG A 153 31.65 3.63 4.69
N ILE A 154 31.59 4.57 5.61
CA ILE A 154 30.33 5.21 6.00
C ILE A 154 30.03 6.35 5.03
N ILE A 155 28.87 6.34 4.39
CA ILE A 155 28.42 7.45 3.54
C ILE A 155 28.13 8.67 4.43
N CYS A 156 28.63 9.84 4.05
CA CYS A 156 28.42 11.07 4.79
C CYS A 156 26.93 11.46 4.79
N PRO A 157 26.30 11.59 5.96
CA PRO A 157 24.87 11.85 6.05
C PRO A 157 24.48 13.29 5.65
N VAL A 158 25.44 14.22 5.68
CA VAL A 158 25.26 15.63 5.30
C VAL A 158 25.22 15.78 3.78
N CYS A 159 26.21 15.24 3.06
CA CYS A 159 26.31 15.44 1.60
C CYS A 159 25.73 14.29 0.77
N ARG A 160 25.53 13.10 1.37
CA ARG A 160 25.00 11.88 0.73
C ARG A 160 25.76 11.44 -0.54
N LYS A 161 27.02 11.86 -0.67
CA LYS A 161 27.86 11.64 -1.86
C LYS A 161 29.22 11.05 -1.53
N ASN A 162 29.88 11.63 -0.53
CA ASN A 162 31.24 11.27 -0.15
C ASN A 162 31.23 10.39 1.10
N HIS A 163 32.33 9.68 1.34
CA HIS A 163 32.52 8.85 2.52
C HIS A 163 33.13 9.65 3.68
N LEU A 164 32.72 9.33 4.90
CA LEU A 164 33.38 9.79 6.12
C LEU A 164 34.73 9.09 6.28
N THR A 165 35.73 9.84 6.74
CA THR A 165 37.03 9.32 7.14
C THR A 165 37.18 9.58 8.63
N VAL A 166 37.32 8.52 9.42
CA VAL A 166 37.53 8.63 10.87
C VAL A 166 39.03 8.68 11.14
N ARG A 167 39.50 9.80 11.69
CA ARG A 167 40.86 9.98 12.20
C ARG A 167 40.83 9.81 13.71
N SER A 168 42.00 9.65 14.34
CA SER A 168 42.13 9.42 15.80
C SER A 168 41.41 10.46 16.68
N HIS A 169 41.16 11.68 16.19
CA HIS A 169 40.52 12.76 16.94
C HIS A 169 39.45 13.54 16.17
N SER A 170 39.14 13.17 14.93
CA SER A 170 38.11 13.87 14.14
C SER A 170 37.50 13.01 13.05
N VAL A 171 36.26 13.33 12.68
CA VAL A 171 35.52 12.71 11.58
C VAL A 171 35.38 13.73 10.47
N VAL A 172 35.94 13.42 9.31
CA VAL A 172 36.02 14.36 8.18
C VAL A 172 35.36 13.83 6.91
N CYS A 173 34.85 14.74 6.09
CA CYS A 173 34.33 14.44 4.75
C CYS A 173 34.82 15.46 3.73
N GLN A 174 34.99 15.02 2.48
CA GLN A 174 35.37 15.90 1.35
C GLN A 174 34.34 16.99 1.02
N CYS A 175 33.13 16.94 1.61
CA CYS A 175 32.16 18.02 1.51
C CYS A 175 32.41 19.20 2.46
N GLY A 176 33.45 19.13 3.31
CA GLY A 176 33.78 20.15 4.31
C GLY A 176 33.23 19.87 5.71
N LEU A 177 32.73 18.66 5.98
CA LEU A 177 32.44 18.21 7.35
C LEU A 177 33.77 17.97 8.07
N ASP A 178 33.94 18.57 9.24
CA ASP A 178 35.03 18.29 10.18
C ASP A 178 34.47 18.42 11.59
N VAL A 179 34.38 17.30 12.30
CA VAL A 179 33.79 17.21 13.63
C VAL A 179 34.80 16.54 14.55
N PRO A 180 35.29 17.21 15.61
CA PRO A 180 36.15 16.59 16.61
C PRO A 180 35.41 15.43 17.29
N ALA A 181 36.10 14.31 17.46
CA ALA A 181 35.56 13.15 18.15
C ALA A 181 36.70 12.40 18.83
N GLN A 182 36.67 12.33 20.15
CA GLN A 182 37.67 11.60 20.93
C GLN A 182 37.34 10.10 20.95
N ASP A 183 38.34 9.25 20.72
CA ASP A 183 38.22 7.78 20.76
C ASP A 183 37.08 7.23 19.89
N MET A 184 36.92 7.80 18.69
CA MET A 184 35.93 7.36 17.71
C MET A 184 36.56 6.37 16.72
N THR A 185 35.94 5.20 16.58
CA THR A 185 36.27 4.21 15.54
C THR A 185 35.19 4.22 14.46
N GLU A 186 35.51 3.74 13.26
CA GLU A 186 34.52 3.61 12.18
C GLU A 186 33.34 2.73 12.60
N GLU A 187 33.58 1.63 13.31
CA GLU A 187 32.53 0.73 13.81
C GLU A 187 31.61 1.41 14.84
N LYS A 188 32.19 2.18 15.77
CA LYS A 188 31.43 2.92 16.78
C LYS A 188 30.58 4.03 16.15
N LEU A 189 31.14 4.74 15.17
CA LEU A 189 30.38 5.74 14.41
C LEU A 189 29.25 5.11 13.58
N ARG A 190 29.51 3.96 12.94
CA ARG A 190 28.50 3.21 12.18
C ARG A 190 27.33 2.80 13.07
N SER A 191 27.63 2.09 14.15
CA SER A 191 26.61 1.64 15.11
C SER A 191 25.84 2.80 15.73
N LEU A 192 26.50 3.93 16.03
CA LEU A 192 25.83 5.13 16.50
C LEU A 192 24.82 5.65 15.46
N LEU A 193 25.25 5.83 14.20
CA LEU A 193 24.36 6.30 13.13
C LEU A 193 23.21 5.31 12.87
N GLU A 194 23.49 4.02 12.83
CA GLU A 194 22.48 2.99 12.59
C GLU A 194 21.44 2.93 13.73
N ASN A 195 21.89 2.91 14.99
CA ASN A 195 20.99 2.89 16.14
C ASN A 195 20.09 4.13 16.20
N THR A 196 20.64 5.30 15.88
CA THR A 196 19.89 6.55 15.96
C THR A 196 18.88 6.71 14.82
N ILE A 197 19.25 6.30 13.61
CA ILE A 197 18.33 6.28 12.47
C ILE A 197 17.25 5.22 12.66
N THR A 198 17.58 4.05 13.19
CA THR A 198 16.61 2.98 13.45
C THR A 198 15.64 3.35 14.58
N GLU A 199 16.13 3.96 15.66
CA GLU A 199 15.28 4.51 16.72
C GLU A 199 14.28 5.53 16.16
N HIS A 200 14.75 6.41 15.28
CA HIS A 200 13.89 7.36 14.58
C HIS A 200 12.88 6.64 13.65
N SER A 201 13.32 5.64 12.88
CA SER A 201 12.48 4.96 11.89
C SER A 201 11.30 4.21 12.50
N HIS A 202 11.42 3.75 13.75
CA HIS A 202 10.30 3.17 14.49
C HIS A 202 9.16 4.16 14.75
N ARG A 203 9.45 5.47 14.75
CA ARG A 203 8.51 6.55 15.07
C ARG A 203 8.06 7.33 13.84
N CYS A 204 8.91 7.42 12.81
CA CYS A 204 8.66 8.24 11.63
C CYS A 204 9.35 7.69 10.38
N LEU A 205 8.64 7.71 9.24
CA LEU A 205 9.16 7.30 7.93
C LEU A 205 9.87 8.43 7.15
N HIS A 206 9.97 9.63 7.72
CA HIS A 206 10.67 10.74 7.07
C HIS A 206 12.18 10.59 7.27
N ASN A 207 12.97 10.91 6.24
CA ASN A 207 14.43 10.92 6.38
C ASN A 207 14.88 12.09 7.28
N PRO A 208 15.66 11.85 8.34
CA PRO A 208 16.19 12.93 9.15
C PRO A 208 17.20 13.77 8.37
N GLU A 209 17.33 15.04 8.76
CA GLU A 209 18.31 15.99 8.27
C GLU A 209 19.53 16.00 9.20
N PHE A 210 20.72 16.07 8.61
CA PHE A 210 21.98 16.10 9.35
C PHE A 210 22.64 17.46 9.13
N THR A 211 22.95 18.13 10.22
CA THR A 211 23.54 19.47 10.22
C THR A 211 24.76 19.50 11.12
N VAL A 212 25.68 20.41 10.82
CA VAL A 212 26.89 20.61 11.61
C VAL A 212 26.74 21.94 12.32
N THR A 213 26.79 21.92 13.65
CA THR A 213 26.82 23.14 14.44
C THR A 213 28.27 23.54 14.62
N SER A 214 28.71 24.65 14.01
CA SER A 214 30.02 25.25 14.28
C SER A 214 29.78 26.61 14.93
N GLY A 215 30.02 26.69 16.25
CA GLY A 215 30.01 27.93 17.00
C GLY A 215 31.41 28.54 17.07
N MET A 216 31.52 29.86 17.21
CA MET A 216 32.83 30.51 17.40
C MET A 216 33.54 30.11 18.71
N GLU A 217 32.84 29.48 19.65
CA GLU A 217 33.35 29.02 20.96
C GLU A 217 33.05 27.54 21.28
N GLU A 218 32.24 26.85 20.45
CA GLU A 218 31.80 25.47 20.67
C GLU A 218 32.47 24.53 19.66
N GLU A 219 32.89 23.35 20.11
CA GLU A 219 33.39 22.28 19.25
C GLU A 219 32.33 21.93 18.19
N ALA A 220 32.77 21.65 16.97
CA ALA A 220 31.84 21.36 15.89
C ALA A 220 31.08 20.06 16.19
N SER A 221 29.76 20.09 16.22
CA SER A 221 28.94 18.91 16.57
C SER A 221 28.05 18.47 15.41
N LEU A 222 27.87 17.15 15.28
CA LEU A 222 26.98 16.57 14.28
C LEU A 222 25.59 16.37 14.88
N LEU A 223 24.60 17.06 14.34
CA LEU A 223 23.21 17.00 14.80
C LEU A 223 22.33 16.29 13.77
N MET A 224 21.49 15.38 14.26
CA MET A 224 20.39 14.78 13.50
C MET A 224 19.06 15.42 13.95
N THR A 225 18.24 15.90 13.01
CA THR A 225 16.91 16.48 13.28
C THR A 225 15.86 15.92 12.33
N CYS A 226 14.60 15.85 12.76
CA CYS A 226 13.48 15.51 11.89
C CYS A 226 12.36 16.54 12.01
N LEU A 227 12.00 17.16 10.88
CA LEU A 227 11.02 18.24 10.81
C LEU A 227 9.55 17.77 11.00
N VAL A 228 9.32 16.46 11.09
CA VAL A 228 7.96 15.88 11.18
C VAL A 228 7.63 15.39 12.58
N CYS A 229 8.57 14.71 13.23
CA CYS A 229 8.37 14.13 14.56
C CYS A 229 9.07 14.90 15.69
N ASP A 230 9.69 16.05 15.35
CA ASP A 230 10.48 16.90 16.25
C ASP A 230 11.60 16.13 16.98
N PHE A 231 12.03 15.00 16.43
CA PHE A 231 13.15 14.22 16.96
C PHE A 231 14.45 14.94 16.66
N TRP A 232 15.33 15.02 17.65
CA TRP A 232 16.68 15.53 17.47
C TRP A 232 17.66 14.81 18.38
N MET A 233 18.90 14.67 17.92
CA MET A 233 19.98 14.07 18.69
C MET A 233 21.32 14.62 18.25
N ILE A 234 22.18 14.96 19.22
CA ILE A 234 23.59 15.27 18.99
C ILE A 234 24.36 13.96 18.97
N LEU A 235 25.08 13.71 17.88
CA LEU A 235 25.79 12.46 17.63
C LEU A 235 27.27 12.56 18.02
N LEU A 236 27.90 13.68 17.71
CA LEU A 236 29.31 13.99 17.95
C LEU A 236 29.40 15.43 18.44
#